data_AF-A0A950DHL2-F1
#
_entry.id   AF-A0A950DHL2-F1
#
_cell.length_a   1.000
_cell.length_b   1.000
_cell.length_c   1.000
_cell.angle_alpha   90.00
_cell.angle_beta   90.00
_cell.angle_gamma   90.00
#
_symmetry.space_group_name_H-M   'P 1'
#
loop_
_entity.id
_entity.type
_entity.pdbx_description
1 polymer ?
#
loop_
_entity_poly.entity_id
_entity_poly.type
_entity_poly.pdbx_seq_one_letter_code
_entity_poly.pdbx_strand_id
1 'polypeptide(L)'
;MGLTLAPNGDLVVASNDSINPDPNQPSELVEFTSQGGFVREFSIGPNIDGPFGIVAAAFSAVNDLAFVNDNNNTLSIWRFAE
;
A
#
# COMPACT_ATOMS: atom_id res chain seq x y z
N MET A 1 -3.42 5.52 -8.98
CA MET A 1 -2.33 4.59 -8.61
C MET A 1 -1.18 5.40 -8.08
N GLY A 2 -0.62 4.93 -6.98
CA GLY A 2 0.43 5.61 -6.23
C GLY A 2 1.58 4.68 -5.89
N LEU A 3 2.76 5.27 -5.78
CA LEU A 3 4.00 4.61 -5.39
C LEU A 3 4.69 5.52 -4.36
N THR A 4 5.20 4.94 -3.29
CA THR A 4 6.00 5.66 -2.29
C THR A 4 7.25 4.89 -1.93
N LEU A 5 8.31 5.61 -1.59
CA LEU A 5 9.51 5.04 -0.96
C LEU A 5 9.25 4.95 0.56
N ALA A 6 9.33 3.74 1.11
CA ALA A 6 9.20 3.50 2.54
C ALA A 6 10.54 3.78 3.27
N PRO A 7 10.52 4.03 4.59
CA PRO A 7 11.73 4.36 5.36
C PRO A 7 12.82 3.28 5.34
N ASN A 8 12.45 2.01 5.13
CA ASN A 8 13.39 0.89 4.95
C ASN A 8 14.07 0.87 3.56
N GLY A 9 13.72 1.79 2.66
CA GLY A 9 14.27 1.86 1.30
C GLY A 9 13.53 1.03 0.26
N ASP A 10 12.42 0.39 0.65
CA ASP A 10 11.56 -0.37 -0.24
C ASP A 10 10.50 0.52 -0.89
N LEU A 11 9.89 0.03 -1.96
CA LEU A 11 8.83 0.67 -2.73
C LEU A 11 7.48 0.06 -2.35
N VAL A 12 6.51 0.88 -1.96
CA VAL A 12 5.14 0.42 -1.69
C VAL A 12 4.21 0.99 -2.75
N VAL A 13 3.50 0.11 -3.45
CA VAL A 13 2.59 0.41 -4.54
C VAL A 13 1.15 0.16 -4.09
N ALA A 14 0.26 1.10 -4.36
CA ALA A 14 -1.18 0.85 -4.32
C ALA A 14 -1.60 0.14 -5.62
N SER A 15 -1.91 -1.15 -5.54
CA SER A 15 -2.28 -2.00 -6.69
C SER A 15 -3.80 -2.06 -6.83
N ASN A 16 -4.31 -1.73 -8.02
CA ASN A 16 -5.72 -1.79 -8.35
C ASN A 16 -5.98 -2.72 -9.54
N ASP A 17 -5.33 -3.89 -9.58
CA ASP A 17 -5.48 -4.78 -10.74
C ASP A 17 -6.91 -5.37 -10.82
N SER A 18 -7.77 -4.71 -11.59
CA SER A 18 -9.10 -5.21 -11.97
C SER A 18 -9.09 -6.14 -13.16
N ILE A 19 -7.96 -6.27 -13.86
CA ILE A 19 -7.86 -7.12 -15.06
C ILE A 19 -7.50 -8.55 -14.64
N ASN A 20 -6.51 -8.73 -13.76
CA ASN A 20 -6.08 -10.03 -13.25
C ASN A 20 -5.97 -10.05 -11.71
N PRO A 21 -7.06 -9.76 -10.97
CA PRO A 21 -7.01 -9.71 -9.52
C PRO A 21 -6.63 -11.09 -8.95
N ASP A 22 -5.78 -11.11 -7.91
CA ASP A 22 -5.63 -12.30 -7.08
C ASP A 22 -6.94 -12.50 -6.29
N PRO A 23 -7.67 -13.62 -6.49
CA PRO A 23 -8.92 -13.87 -5.78
C PRO A 23 -8.74 -13.97 -4.26
N ASN A 24 -7.53 -14.28 -3.78
CA ASN A 24 -7.24 -14.40 -2.36
C ASN A 24 -6.83 -13.07 -1.73
N GLN A 25 -6.38 -12.12 -2.55
CA GLN A 25 -5.90 -10.81 -2.12
C GLN A 25 -6.43 -9.71 -3.03
N PRO A 26 -7.75 -9.48 -3.04
CA PRO A 26 -8.29 -8.32 -3.72
C PRO A 26 -7.79 -7.05 -3.02
N SER A 27 -7.43 -6.03 -3.81
CA SER A 27 -7.08 -4.70 -3.31
C SER A 27 -5.92 -4.67 -2.34
N GLU A 28 -4.71 -4.72 -2.90
CA GLU A 28 -3.48 -4.79 -2.13
C GLU A 28 -2.58 -3.56 -2.19
N LEU A 29 -1.87 -3.34 -1.08
CA LEU A 29 -0.60 -2.62 -1.09
C LEU A 29 0.52 -3.64 -1.25
N VAL A 30 1.36 -3.48 -2.27
CA VAL A 30 2.49 -4.39 -2.52
C VAL A 30 3.80 -3.70 -2.24
N GLU A 31 4.66 -4.35 -1.47
CA GLU A 31 6.01 -3.91 -1.19
C GLU A 31 7.02 -4.66 -2.06
N PHE A 32 7.88 -3.89 -2.71
CA PHE A 32 9.01 -4.37 -3.49
C PHE A 32 10.29 -3.77 -2.95
N THR A 33 11.41 -4.46 -3.10
CA THR A 33 12.72 -3.82 -2.97
C THR A 33 12.85 -2.70 -4.00
N SER A 34 13.75 -1.75 -3.76
CA SER A 34 14.05 -0.69 -4.75
C SER A 34 14.53 -1.23 -6.12
N GLN A 35 14.90 -2.50 -6.21
CA GLN A 35 15.27 -3.20 -7.44
C GLN A 35 14.11 -4.00 -8.07
N GLY A 36 12.90 -3.93 -7.50
CA GLY A 36 11.70 -4.59 -8.02
C GLY A 36 11.50 -6.03 -7.55
N GLY A 37 12.25 -6.50 -6.54
CA GLY A 37 12.01 -7.82 -5.94
C GLY A 37 10.80 -7.79 -5.01
N PHE A 38 9.86 -8.72 -5.16
CA PHE A 38 8.71 -8.82 -4.24
C PHE A 38 9.16 -9.06 -2.79
N VAL A 39 8.54 -8.35 -1.84
CA VAL A 39 8.77 -8.52 -0.40
C VAL A 39 7.54 -9.09 0.28
N ARG A 40 6.40 -8.39 0.19
CA ARG A 40 5.12 -8.77 0.79
C ARG A 40 3.97 -7.94 0.21
N GLU A 41 2.77 -8.32 0.59
CA GLU A 41 1.52 -7.71 0.18
C GLU A 41 0.55 -7.62 1.36
N PHE A 42 -0.33 -6.63 1.31
CA PHE A 42 -1.32 -6.37 2.34
C PHE A 42 -2.66 -6.03 1.72
N SER A 43 -3.68 -6.85 1.97
CA SER A 43 -5.05 -6.50 1.57
C SER A 43 -5.59 -5.34 2.41
N ILE A 44 -6.26 -4.39 1.75
CA ILE A 44 -6.96 -3.27 2.39
C ILE A 44 -8.48 -3.42 2.37
N GLY A 45 -9.00 -4.54 1.85
CA GLY A 45 -10.43 -4.82 1.78
C GLY A 45 -10.76 -5.97 0.83
N PRO A 46 -11.99 -6.50 0.87
CA PRO A 46 -12.38 -7.68 0.11
C PRO A 46 -12.79 -7.39 -1.34
N ASN A 47 -12.94 -6.13 -1.73
CA ASN A 47 -13.42 -5.74 -3.06
C ASN A 47 -12.23 -5.34 -3.94
N ILE A 48 -12.34 -5.46 -5.25
CA ILE A 48 -11.32 -5.00 -6.21
C ILE A 48 -11.28 -3.47 -6.33
N ASP A 49 -10.21 -2.94 -6.93
CA ASP A 49 -10.02 -1.52 -7.27
C ASP A 49 -10.00 -0.54 -6.09
N GLY A 50 -9.76 -1.00 -4.86
CA GLY A 50 -9.75 -0.17 -3.67
C GLY A 50 -8.56 0.80 -3.58
N PRO A 51 -7.30 0.35 -3.69
CA PRO A 51 -6.12 1.19 -3.45
C PRO A 51 -5.97 2.24 -4.55
N PHE A 52 -5.83 3.52 -4.18
CA PHE A 52 -5.65 4.59 -5.17
C PHE A 52 -4.40 5.45 -4.93
N GLY A 53 -4.35 6.13 -3.80
CA GLY A 53 -3.26 7.02 -3.39
C GLY A 53 -2.53 6.46 -2.18
N ILE A 54 -1.21 6.67 -2.12
CA ILE A 54 -0.36 6.23 -1.02
C ILE A 54 0.76 7.25 -0.78
N VAL A 55 1.12 7.44 0.49
CA VAL A 55 2.28 8.22 0.90
C VAL A 55 2.87 7.64 2.18
N ALA A 56 4.19 7.49 2.21
CA ALA A 56 4.93 7.22 3.43
C ALA A 56 5.51 8.52 3.98
N ALA A 57 5.41 8.73 5.29
CA ALA A 57 5.98 9.88 5.97
C ALA A 57 6.58 9.44 7.31
N ALA A 58 7.75 9.97 7.63
CA ALA A 58 8.33 9.87 8.96
C ALA A 58 8.00 11.15 9.73
N PHE A 59 7.13 11.03 10.75
CA PHE A 59 6.84 12.13 11.67
C PHE A 59 7.50 11.82 13.01
N SER A 60 8.62 12.48 13.31
CA SER A 60 9.45 12.17 14.49
C SER A 60 9.95 10.71 14.44
N ALA A 61 9.84 9.94 15.54
CA ALA A 61 10.25 8.54 15.64
C ALA A 61 9.18 7.53 15.16
N VAL A 62 8.16 8.00 14.41
CA VAL A 62 7.05 7.16 13.97
C VAL A 62 6.98 7.17 12.44
N ASN A 63 6.94 5.97 11.87
CA ASN A 63 6.77 5.75 10.44
C ASN A 63 5.27 5.57 10.16
N ASP A 64 4.68 6.55 9.49
CA ASP A 64 3.28 6.54 9.07
C ASP A 64 3.21 6.16 7.58
N LEU A 65 2.31 5.24 7.26
CA LEU A 65 1.89 4.95 5.89
C LEU A 65 0.42 5.32 5.75
N ALA A 66 0.13 6.32 4.92
CA ALA A 66 -1.23 6.75 4.63
C ALA A 66 -1.65 6.28 3.23
N PHE A 67 -2.86 5.72 3.12
CA PHE A 67 -3.39 5.24 1.85
C PHE A 67 -4.89 5.45 1.73
N VAL A 68 -5.35 5.64 0.50
CA VAL A 68 -6.75 5.82 0.15
C VAL A 68 -7.35 4.47 -0.24
N ASN A 69 -8.53 4.17 0.29
CA ASN A 69 -9.41 3.11 -0.17
C ASN A 69 -10.64 3.74 -0.84
N ASP A 70 -10.71 3.68 -2.17
CA ASP A 70 -11.78 4.26 -2.99
C ASP A 70 -13.11 3.50 -2.84
N ASN A 71 -13.08 2.19 -2.54
CA ASN A 71 -14.32 1.43 -2.32
C ASN A 71 -15.11 1.97 -1.13
N ASN A 72 -14.41 2.49 -0.11
CA ASN A 72 -15.01 2.99 1.12
C ASN A 72 -14.96 4.53 1.23
N ASN A 73 -14.28 5.21 0.31
CA ASN A 73 -13.97 6.65 0.36
C ASN A 73 -13.31 7.06 1.69
N THR A 74 -12.26 6.34 2.09
CA THR A 74 -11.54 6.55 3.35
C THR A 74 -10.04 6.76 3.16
N LEU A 75 -9.43 7.55 4.04
CA LEU A 75 -7.98 7.63 4.24
C LEU A 75 -7.60 6.85 5.51
N SER A 76 -6.78 5.82 5.36
CA SER A 76 -6.25 5.02 6.47
C SER A 76 -4.81 5.43 6.77
N ILE A 77 -4.42 5.39 8.05
CA ILE A 77 -3.04 5.64 8.49
C ILE A 77 -2.59 4.43 9.29
N TRP A 78 -1.56 3.74 8.81
CA TRP A 78 -0.87 2.66 9.52
C TRP A 78 0.40 3.20 10.17
N ARG A 79 0.61 2.82 11.43
CA ARG A 79 1.75 3.22 12.25
C ARG A 79 2.63 2.05 12.56
N PHE A 80 3.93 2.21 12.29
CA PHE A 80 4.94 1.22 12.61
C PHE A 80 5.86 1.80 13.69
N ALA A 81 6.04 1.05 14.77
CA ALA A 81 7.09 1.33 15.75
C ALA A 81 8.44 0.82 15.20
N GLU A 82 9.52 1.55 15.51
CA GLU A 82 10.89 1.04 15.29
C GLU A 82 11.19 -0.22 16.12
#